data_AF-A0A7S0IH78-F1
#
_entry.id   AF-A0A7S0IH78-F1
#
_cell.length_a   1.000
_cell.length_b   1.000
_cell.length_c   1.000
_cell.angle_alpha   90.00
_cell.angle_beta   90.00
_cell.angle_gamma   90.00
#
_symmetry.space_group_name_H-M   'P 1'
#
loop_
_entity.id
_entity.type
_entity.pdbx_description
1 polymer ?
#
loop_
_entity_poly.entity_id
_entity_poly.type
_entity_poly.pdbx_seq_one_letter_code
_entity_poly.pdbx_strand_id
1 'polypeptide(L)'
;MASLSTLMLFTTSTAFHMHARCNQPSLSPSTKRAHVCSVETVSPVDDTIPALGTHAGRRVALLVEPTPFTHVSGYSNRFKEMLRFLQKGGDESAVITPDDSPDRPAHYLGVPITYVPGFRLIFYRQVQLTIDFGFRALSRMREFKPDLMHVAAPGFFVIPALVYSRILHVPVVVSYHTHLSVYAERYVTVPGFKQLAVAFTNWILPLVLNRADLLLATSPQLQQQLHAIGCKRVEVWRKGIDTDVFSPAYNVSNLATREMLTAGEPHRPLLLYVGRLGAEKNIDMIRHVL
;
A
#
# COMPACT_ATOMS: atom_id res chain seq x y z
N MET A 1 52.55 -22.21 26.17
CA MET A 1 53.64 -21.44 26.78
C MET A 1 54.10 -20.38 25.81
N ALA A 2 53.56 -19.18 25.92
CA ALA A 2 54.18 -17.92 25.52
C ALA A 2 53.37 -16.82 26.21
N SER A 3 54.06 -16.06 27.03
CA SER A 3 53.57 -15.08 27.99
C SER A 3 54.18 -13.73 27.62
N LEU A 4 53.54 -12.67 28.12
CA LEU A 4 53.97 -11.27 28.24
C LEU A 4 53.83 -10.37 26.99
N SER A 5 53.42 -9.10 27.07
CA SER A 5 52.78 -8.26 28.10
C SER A 5 52.61 -6.83 27.53
N THR A 6 51.70 -6.05 28.13
CA THR A 6 51.67 -4.56 28.22
C THR A 6 51.17 -3.78 26.98
N LEU A 7 49.93 -3.26 26.93
CA LEU A 7 49.30 -2.11 27.64
C LEU A 7 49.74 -0.72 27.11
N MET A 8 48.83 -0.01 26.43
CA MET A 8 48.61 1.42 26.70
C MET A 8 47.20 1.84 26.27
N LEU A 9 46.43 2.25 27.28
CA LEU A 9 45.17 2.98 27.16
C LEU A 9 45.44 4.40 26.66
N PHE A 10 44.64 4.88 25.71
CA PHE A 10 44.33 6.30 25.61
C PHE A 10 42.83 6.46 25.40
N THR A 11 42.16 6.82 26.49
CA THR A 11 40.83 7.41 26.52
C THR A 11 40.95 8.87 26.10
N THR A 12 40.18 9.31 25.09
CA THR A 12 39.77 10.71 25.00
C THR A 12 38.26 10.77 24.75
N SER A 13 37.60 11.16 25.84
CA SER A 13 36.22 11.61 25.92
C SER A 13 36.06 12.88 25.08
N THR A 14 35.01 12.94 24.25
CA THR A 14 34.38 14.22 23.90
C THR A 14 32.89 13.98 23.72
N ALA A 15 32.20 13.92 24.85
CA ALA A 15 30.75 14.00 24.91
C ALA A 15 30.30 15.44 24.58
N PHE A 16 29.61 15.62 23.47
CA PHE A 16 28.86 16.85 23.20
C PHE A 16 27.52 16.75 23.95
N HIS A 17 27.48 17.32 25.15
CA HIS A 17 26.27 17.62 25.90
C HIS A 17 25.58 18.84 25.28
N MET A 18 24.39 18.65 24.72
CA MET A 18 23.47 19.75 24.44
C MET A 18 22.34 19.68 25.47
N HIS A 19 22.49 20.49 26.52
CA HIS A 19 21.49 20.72 27.55
C HIS A 19 20.24 21.40 26.95
N ALA A 20 19.12 20.69 26.93
CA ALA A 20 17.80 21.31 26.97
C ALA A 20 17.32 21.28 28.43
N ARG A 21 17.32 22.45 29.08
CA ARG A 21 16.79 22.65 30.44
C ARG A 21 15.30 22.39 30.42
N CYS A 22 14.85 21.37 31.15
CA CYS A 22 13.44 21.21 31.52
C CYS A 22 13.31 21.54 33.01
N ASN A 23 12.87 22.75 33.32
CA ASN A 23 12.49 23.15 34.67
C ASN A 23 11.30 22.27 35.09
N GLN A 24 11.47 21.44 36.11
CA GLN A 24 10.36 20.81 36.80
C GLN A 24 9.77 21.79 37.83
N PRO A 25 8.46 22.11 37.79
CA PRO A 25 7.77 22.62 38.96
C PRO A 25 7.29 21.44 39.83
N SER A 26 7.47 21.63 41.13
CA SER A 26 7.04 20.78 42.24
C SER A 26 5.61 20.25 42.11
N LEU A 27 5.44 18.96 42.42
CA LEU A 27 4.15 18.28 42.55
C LEU A 27 3.36 18.81 43.76
N SER A 28 2.14 19.32 43.51
CA SER A 28 1.06 19.43 44.50
C SER A 28 -0.23 18.83 43.90
N PRO A 29 -1.04 18.09 44.66
CA PRO A 29 -2.16 17.34 44.09
C PRO A 29 -3.45 18.17 44.08
N SER A 30 -3.95 18.55 42.91
CA SER A 30 -5.39 18.68 42.64
C SER A 30 -5.67 19.15 41.21
N THR A 31 -6.81 18.70 40.67
CA THR A 31 -7.49 19.13 39.44
C THR A 31 -7.05 18.44 38.13
N LYS A 32 -7.82 17.40 37.75
CA LYS A 32 -7.84 16.82 36.40
C LYS A 32 -8.25 17.90 35.39
N ARG A 33 -7.32 18.40 34.56
CA ARG A 33 -7.63 19.11 33.32
C ARG A 33 -7.61 18.12 32.17
N ALA A 34 -8.73 18.04 31.44
CA ALA A 34 -8.81 17.34 30.18
C ALA A 34 -7.86 18.00 29.17
N HIS A 35 -6.88 17.25 28.67
CA HIS A 35 -6.09 17.67 27.53
C HIS A 35 -6.98 17.57 26.29
N VAL A 36 -7.52 18.71 25.86
CA VAL A 36 -8.11 18.86 24.54
C VAL A 36 -6.95 18.87 23.55
N CYS A 37 -6.83 17.78 22.78
CA CYS A 37 -5.90 17.70 21.67
C CYS A 37 -6.42 18.62 20.57
N SER A 38 -5.77 19.76 20.35
CA SER A 38 -6.08 20.67 19.25
C SER A 38 -5.79 19.95 17.94
N VAL A 39 -6.84 19.59 17.21
CA VAL A 39 -6.75 19.11 15.83
C VAL A 39 -6.31 20.29 14.98
N GLU A 40 -5.06 20.27 14.51
CA GLU A 40 -4.64 21.18 13.45
C GLU A 40 -5.54 20.95 12.25
N THR A 41 -6.29 21.98 11.86
CA THR A 41 -7.13 21.97 10.67
C THR A 41 -6.25 21.84 9.44
N VAL A 42 -6.12 20.61 8.94
CA VAL A 42 -5.61 20.34 7.60
C VAL A 42 -6.49 21.14 6.63
N SER A 43 -5.87 21.96 5.80
CA SER A 43 -6.56 22.72 4.75
C SER A 43 -7.53 21.82 4.00
N PRO A 44 -8.76 22.28 3.68
CA PRO A 44 -9.73 21.46 2.97
C PRO A 44 -9.09 20.96 1.69
N VAL A 45 -8.96 19.64 1.59
CA VAL A 45 -8.56 18.99 0.36
C VAL A 45 -9.64 19.36 -0.65
N ASP A 46 -9.26 19.97 -1.76
CA ASP A 46 -10.18 20.18 -2.86
C ASP A 46 -10.71 18.80 -3.29
N ASP A 47 -11.96 18.54 -2.88
CA ASP A 47 -12.70 17.29 -3.11
C ASP A 47 -13.41 17.33 -4.46
N THR A 48 -13.23 18.37 -5.27
CA THR A 48 -13.72 18.37 -6.65
C THR A 48 -12.95 17.31 -7.45
N ILE A 49 -13.65 16.22 -7.77
CA ILE A 49 -13.14 15.21 -8.70
C ILE A 49 -13.49 15.72 -10.10
N PRO A 50 -12.51 16.05 -10.95
CA PRO A 50 -12.81 16.43 -12.32
C PRO A 50 -13.55 15.29 -13.01
N ALA A 51 -14.53 15.64 -13.85
CA ALA A 51 -15.18 14.65 -14.70
C ALA A 51 -14.11 13.88 -15.48
N LEU A 52 -14.34 12.58 -15.73
CA LEU A 52 -13.42 11.78 -16.52
C LEU A 52 -13.33 12.40 -17.93
N GLY A 53 -12.25 13.16 -18.17
CA GLY A 53 -11.97 13.73 -19.46
C GLY A 53 -11.61 12.62 -20.44
N THR A 54 -12.11 12.71 -21.67
CA THR A 54 -11.57 11.93 -22.77
C THR A 54 -10.30 12.62 -23.26
N HIS A 55 -9.27 11.83 -23.53
CA HIS A 55 -8.01 12.32 -24.07
C HIS A 55 -7.56 11.44 -25.23
N ALA A 56 -6.50 11.85 -25.94
CA ALA A 56 -5.89 10.96 -26.93
C ALA A 56 -5.41 9.69 -26.21
N GLY A 57 -6.00 8.55 -26.57
CA GLY A 57 -5.81 7.28 -25.87
C GLY A 57 -4.33 6.93 -25.69
N ARG A 58 -3.96 6.59 -24.47
CA ARG A 58 -2.62 6.14 -24.10
C ARG A 58 -2.60 4.63 -23.97
N ARG A 59 -1.43 4.05 -24.16
CA ARG A 59 -1.16 2.64 -23.88
C ARG A 59 -0.54 2.49 -22.50
N VAL A 60 -1.30 1.91 -21.58
CA VAL A 60 -0.89 1.76 -20.17
C VAL A 60 -0.57 0.29 -19.88
N ALA A 61 0.68 0.00 -19.55
CA ALA A 61 1.10 -1.33 -19.11
C ALA A 61 1.03 -1.44 -17.59
N LEU A 62 0.20 -2.36 -17.09
CA LEU A 62 0.06 -2.65 -15.67
C LEU A 62 0.88 -3.88 -15.29
N LEU A 63 1.86 -3.70 -14.41
CA LEU A 63 2.70 -4.76 -13.84
C LEU A 63 2.28 -4.96 -12.39
N VAL A 64 1.42 -5.94 -12.15
CA VAL A 64 0.68 -6.03 -10.89
C VAL A 64 1.02 -7.35 -10.21
N GLU A 65 1.40 -7.29 -8.93
CA GLU A 65 1.50 -8.48 -8.09
C GLU A 65 1.09 -8.16 -6.63
N PRO A 66 0.33 -9.04 -5.96
CA PRO A 66 -0.29 -10.25 -6.51
C PRO A 66 -1.31 -9.95 -7.62
N THR A 67 -1.63 -10.97 -8.42
CA THR A 67 -2.68 -10.89 -9.47
C THR A 67 -4.00 -10.36 -8.90
N PRO A 68 -4.63 -9.35 -9.53
CA PRO A 68 -5.91 -8.82 -9.06
C PRO A 68 -7.09 -9.73 -9.46
N PHE A 69 -6.87 -10.76 -10.27
CA PHE A 69 -7.95 -11.51 -10.92
C PHE A 69 -8.46 -12.67 -10.09
N THR A 70 -7.56 -13.44 -9.50
CA THR A 70 -7.85 -14.63 -8.68
C THR A 70 -7.78 -14.32 -7.17
N HIS A 71 -7.16 -13.21 -6.77
CA HIS A 71 -7.21 -12.73 -5.39
C HIS A 71 -8.39 -11.80 -5.12
N VAL A 72 -9.07 -11.99 -3.98
CA VAL A 72 -10.16 -11.13 -3.51
C VAL A 72 -9.65 -10.18 -2.43
N SER A 73 -9.55 -8.89 -2.76
CA SER A 73 -9.15 -7.84 -1.82
C SER A 73 -9.54 -6.45 -2.33
N GLY A 74 -9.50 -5.44 -1.46
CA GLY A 74 -9.64 -4.04 -1.90
C GLY A 74 -8.53 -3.59 -2.84
N TYR A 75 -7.34 -4.18 -2.73
CA TYR A 75 -6.25 -4.00 -3.69
C TYR A 75 -6.65 -4.52 -5.08
N SER A 76 -7.21 -5.73 -5.16
CA SER A 76 -7.68 -6.32 -6.41
C SER A 76 -8.76 -5.47 -7.08
N ASN A 77 -9.73 -4.97 -6.29
CA ASN A 77 -10.79 -4.12 -6.80
C ASN A 77 -10.23 -2.83 -7.40
N ARG A 78 -9.26 -2.21 -6.74
CA ARG A 78 -8.63 -0.98 -7.25
C ARG A 78 -8.06 -1.14 -8.66
N PHE A 79 -7.34 -2.23 -8.94
CA PHE A 79 -6.79 -2.47 -10.29
C PHE A 79 -7.87 -2.84 -11.32
N LYS A 80 -8.90 -3.59 -10.90
CA LYS A 80 -10.06 -3.92 -11.75
C LYS A 80 -10.85 -2.66 -12.14
N GLU A 81 -11.12 -1.78 -11.19
CA GLU A 81 -11.73 -0.47 -11.44
C GLU A 81 -10.85 0.41 -12.31
N MET A 82 -9.54 0.46 -12.05
CA MET A 82 -8.61 1.24 -12.85
C MET A 82 -8.64 0.81 -14.33
N LEU A 83 -8.64 -0.49 -14.62
CA LEU A 83 -8.79 -0.99 -16.00
C LEU A 83 -10.10 -0.53 -16.65
N ARG A 84 -11.22 -0.58 -15.91
CA ARG A 84 -12.52 -0.10 -16.39
C ARG A 84 -12.48 1.39 -16.74
N PHE A 85 -11.88 2.20 -15.89
CA PHE A 85 -11.84 3.66 -16.08
C PHE A 85 -10.81 4.10 -17.12
N LEU A 86 -9.68 3.39 -17.27
CA LEU A 86 -8.76 3.56 -18.39
C LEU A 86 -9.49 3.29 -19.72
N GLN A 87 -10.21 2.17 -19.83
CA GLN A 87 -11.00 1.86 -21.02
C GLN A 87 -12.07 2.93 -21.30
N LYS A 88 -12.80 3.40 -20.27
CA LYS A 88 -13.77 4.51 -20.42
C LYS A 88 -13.12 5.83 -20.85
N GLY A 89 -11.88 6.07 -20.44
CA GLY A 89 -11.09 7.25 -20.83
C GLY A 89 -10.57 7.21 -22.27
N GLY A 90 -10.68 6.06 -22.95
CA GLY A 90 -10.16 5.81 -24.29
C GLY A 90 -8.76 5.19 -24.32
N ASP A 91 -8.24 4.75 -23.17
CA ASP A 91 -6.92 4.16 -23.07
C ASP A 91 -6.92 2.67 -23.43
N GLU A 92 -5.81 2.23 -24.03
CA GLU A 92 -5.51 0.83 -24.24
C GLU A 92 -4.67 0.31 -23.08
N SER A 93 -5.01 -0.86 -22.55
CA SER A 93 -4.29 -1.46 -21.42
C SER A 93 -3.67 -2.80 -21.79
N ALA A 94 -2.55 -3.11 -21.15
CA ALA A 94 -2.00 -4.47 -21.10
C ALA A 94 -1.68 -4.82 -19.65
N VAL A 95 -2.03 -6.03 -19.22
CA VAL A 95 -1.76 -6.48 -17.86
C VAL A 95 -0.72 -7.59 -17.88
N ILE A 96 0.32 -7.46 -17.06
CA ILE A 96 1.31 -8.48 -16.82
C ILE A 96 1.34 -8.81 -15.32
N THR A 97 1.20 -10.08 -14.97
CA THR A 97 1.14 -10.52 -13.57
C THR A 97 1.62 -11.97 -13.42
N PRO A 98 2.23 -12.36 -12.29
CA PRO A 98 2.36 -13.76 -11.95
C PRO A 98 1.02 -14.33 -11.45
N ASP A 99 0.66 -15.51 -11.94
CA ASP A 99 -0.44 -16.34 -11.41
C ASP A 99 -0.25 -17.78 -11.89
N ASP A 100 -0.44 -18.79 -11.04
CA ASP A 100 -0.46 -20.22 -11.38
C ASP A 100 -1.84 -20.86 -11.15
N SER A 101 -2.85 -20.06 -10.80
CA SER A 101 -4.18 -20.57 -10.51
C SER A 101 -4.80 -21.20 -11.78
N PRO A 102 -5.46 -22.37 -11.65
CA PRO A 102 -6.03 -23.09 -12.80
C PRO A 102 -7.18 -22.32 -13.46
N ASP A 103 -7.89 -21.49 -12.70
CA ASP A 103 -9.04 -20.68 -13.08
C ASP A 103 -8.67 -19.24 -13.49
N ARG A 104 -7.38 -18.94 -13.66
CA ARG A 104 -6.92 -17.61 -14.05
C ARG A 104 -7.50 -17.20 -15.43
N PRO A 105 -8.14 -16.03 -15.55
CA PRO A 105 -8.77 -15.62 -16.80
C PRO A 105 -7.73 -15.21 -17.84
N ALA A 106 -7.96 -15.49 -19.11
CA ALA A 106 -7.06 -15.02 -20.19
C ALA A 106 -7.22 -13.50 -20.47
N HIS A 107 -8.40 -12.95 -20.18
CA HIS A 107 -8.76 -11.56 -20.44
C HIS A 107 -9.63 -11.00 -19.31
N TYR A 108 -9.59 -9.68 -19.11
CA TYR A 108 -10.50 -8.97 -18.22
C TYR A 108 -11.01 -7.69 -18.91
N LEU A 109 -12.32 -7.53 -19.06
CA LEU A 109 -12.93 -6.42 -19.83
C LEU A 109 -12.38 -6.29 -21.26
N GLY A 110 -12.04 -7.42 -21.89
CA GLY A 110 -11.40 -7.46 -23.22
C GLY A 110 -9.89 -7.17 -23.20
N VAL A 111 -9.32 -6.74 -22.07
CA VAL A 111 -7.88 -6.52 -21.92
C VAL A 111 -7.15 -7.86 -21.77
N PRO A 112 -6.15 -8.19 -22.62
CA PRO A 112 -5.39 -9.43 -22.51
C PRO A 112 -4.49 -9.43 -21.26
N ILE A 113 -4.45 -10.57 -20.56
CA ILE A 113 -3.61 -10.78 -19.38
C ILE A 113 -2.43 -11.67 -19.75
N THR A 114 -1.22 -11.16 -19.58
CA THR A 114 0.02 -11.90 -19.80
C THR A 114 0.55 -12.44 -18.48
N TYR A 115 0.57 -13.77 -18.37
CA TYR A 115 1.10 -14.43 -17.19
C TYR A 115 2.60 -14.70 -17.30
N VAL A 116 3.33 -14.28 -16.28
CA VAL A 116 4.77 -14.54 -16.16
C VAL A 116 5.05 -15.57 -15.06
N PRO A 117 6.08 -16.41 -15.19
CA PRO A 117 6.49 -17.31 -14.11
C PRO A 117 6.78 -16.52 -12.83
N GLY A 118 6.36 -17.07 -11.69
CA GLY A 118 6.56 -16.48 -10.38
C GLY A 118 7.04 -17.51 -9.37
N PHE A 119 7.25 -17.05 -8.14
CA PHE A 119 7.59 -17.84 -6.97
C PHE A 119 6.78 -17.38 -5.76
N ARG A 120 6.70 -18.23 -4.74
CA ARG A 120 6.04 -17.96 -3.48
C ARG A 120 7.10 -17.99 -2.38
N LEU A 121 7.08 -17.02 -1.47
CA LEU A 121 8.03 -17.01 -0.34
C LEU A 121 7.67 -18.13 0.63
N ILE A 122 8.66 -18.74 1.27
CA ILE A 122 8.48 -19.88 2.20
C ILE A 122 7.45 -19.56 3.28
N PHE A 123 7.52 -18.36 3.86
CA PHE A 123 6.64 -17.88 4.92
C PHE A 123 5.43 -17.08 4.41
N TYR A 124 5.31 -16.88 3.08
CA TYR A 124 4.22 -16.14 2.48
C TYR A 124 3.78 -16.80 1.17
N ARG A 125 3.14 -17.96 1.33
CA ARG A 125 2.70 -18.82 0.23
C ARG A 125 1.42 -18.37 -0.46
N GLN A 126 0.68 -17.43 0.12
CA GLN A 126 -0.63 -17.05 -0.40
C GLN A 126 -0.53 -16.25 -1.70
N VAL A 127 0.52 -15.43 -1.87
CA VAL A 127 0.71 -14.61 -3.07
C VAL A 127 1.81 -15.18 -3.95
N GLN A 128 1.65 -15.03 -5.27
CA GLN A 128 2.77 -15.17 -6.19
C GLN A 128 3.48 -13.84 -6.41
N LEU A 129 4.79 -13.90 -6.48
CA LEU A 129 5.68 -12.78 -6.78
C LEU A 129 6.58 -13.14 -7.97
N THR A 130 7.15 -12.15 -8.65
CA THR A 130 8.07 -12.39 -9.75
C THR A 130 9.15 -11.33 -9.83
N ILE A 131 10.29 -11.74 -10.38
CA ILE A 131 11.33 -10.82 -10.90
C ILE A 131 11.44 -10.91 -12.43
N ASP A 132 10.46 -11.57 -13.08
CA ASP A 132 10.42 -11.82 -14.53
C ASP A 132 11.69 -12.47 -15.08
N PHE A 133 12.16 -13.57 -14.46
CA PHE A 133 13.38 -14.30 -14.85
C PHE A 133 13.50 -14.62 -16.35
N GLY A 134 12.36 -14.78 -17.05
CA GLY A 134 12.33 -15.10 -18.47
C GLY A 134 12.17 -13.90 -19.42
N PHE A 135 12.20 -12.67 -18.89
CA PHE A 135 11.99 -11.43 -19.66
C PHE A 135 10.68 -11.41 -20.47
N ARG A 136 9.67 -12.19 -20.03
CA ARG A 136 8.40 -12.30 -20.75
C ARG A 136 7.62 -11.00 -20.66
N ALA A 137 7.69 -10.32 -19.51
CA ALA A 137 7.10 -9.00 -19.38
C ALA A 137 7.78 -8.01 -20.34
N LEU A 138 9.12 -8.03 -20.44
CA LEU A 138 9.86 -7.17 -21.36
C LEU A 138 9.46 -7.40 -22.83
N SER A 139 9.40 -8.65 -23.27
CA SER A 139 8.95 -8.99 -24.63
C SER A 139 7.53 -8.47 -24.89
N ARG A 140 6.61 -8.72 -23.96
CA ARG A 140 5.23 -8.23 -24.08
C ARG A 140 5.16 -6.70 -24.14
N MET A 141 5.96 -5.99 -23.34
CA MET A 141 6.00 -4.52 -23.39
C MET A 141 6.62 -3.99 -24.68
N ARG A 142 7.59 -4.69 -25.30
CA ARG A 142 8.12 -4.30 -26.62
C ARG A 142 7.07 -4.41 -27.73
N GLU A 143 6.22 -5.43 -27.66
CA GLU A 143 5.11 -5.61 -28.60
C GLU A 143 4.01 -4.56 -28.38
N PHE A 144 3.62 -4.35 -27.12
CA PHE A 144 2.56 -3.41 -26.76
C PHE A 144 2.98 -1.95 -26.94
N LYS A 145 4.27 -1.63 -26.74
CA LYS A 145 4.86 -0.29 -26.79
C LYS A 145 4.11 0.69 -25.86
N PRO A 146 4.10 0.47 -24.54
CA PRO A 146 3.36 1.33 -23.62
C PRO A 146 3.89 2.77 -23.64
N ASP A 147 2.99 3.72 -23.47
CA ASP A 147 3.32 5.13 -23.23
C ASP A 147 3.53 5.40 -21.72
N LEU A 148 3.05 4.49 -20.87
CA LEU A 148 3.19 4.53 -19.41
C LEU A 148 3.25 3.11 -18.82
N MET A 149 4.14 2.90 -17.87
CA MET A 149 4.15 1.70 -17.02
C MET A 149 3.64 2.03 -15.63
N HIS A 150 2.77 1.20 -15.07
CA HIS A 150 2.33 1.30 -13.69
C HIS A 150 2.57 -0.02 -12.97
N VAL A 151 3.43 0.01 -11.95
CA VAL A 151 3.79 -1.17 -11.16
C VAL A 151 3.31 -1.09 -9.71
N ALA A 152 2.87 -2.22 -9.17
CA ALA A 152 2.46 -2.36 -7.78
C ALA A 152 3.65 -2.70 -6.87
N ALA A 153 3.85 -1.92 -5.81
CA ALA A 153 4.83 -2.14 -4.75
C ALA A 153 4.12 -2.57 -3.46
N PRO A 154 4.78 -3.35 -2.56
CA PRO A 154 6.22 -3.62 -2.49
C PRO A 154 6.71 -4.89 -3.21
N GLY A 155 5.98 -5.36 -4.23
CA GLY A 155 6.38 -6.52 -5.01
C GLY A 155 7.82 -6.47 -5.57
N PHE A 156 8.42 -7.64 -5.77
CA PHE A 156 9.68 -7.79 -6.48
C PHE A 156 9.60 -7.35 -7.94
N PHE A 157 8.40 -7.35 -8.54
CA PHE A 157 8.21 -6.96 -9.93
C PHE A 157 8.53 -5.48 -10.21
N VAL A 158 8.62 -4.66 -9.15
CA VAL A 158 9.11 -3.27 -9.19
C VAL A 158 10.53 -3.19 -9.77
N ILE A 159 11.41 -4.13 -9.41
CA ILE A 159 12.82 -4.10 -9.83
C ILE A 159 12.94 -4.19 -11.37
N PRO A 160 12.45 -5.24 -12.04
CA PRO A 160 12.52 -5.31 -13.49
C PRO A 160 11.67 -4.21 -14.16
N ALA A 161 10.52 -3.80 -13.61
CA ALA A 161 9.75 -2.68 -14.16
C ALA A 161 10.57 -1.39 -14.27
N LEU A 162 11.33 -1.06 -13.21
CA LEU A 162 12.25 0.08 -13.23
C LEU A 162 13.37 -0.09 -14.27
N VAL A 163 13.93 -1.29 -14.44
CA VAL A 163 14.93 -1.56 -15.48
C VAL A 163 14.32 -1.39 -16.88
N TYR A 164 13.14 -1.95 -17.10
CA TYR A 164 12.45 -1.93 -18.38
C TYR A 164 12.01 -0.52 -18.79
N SER A 165 11.62 0.32 -17.83
CA SER A 165 11.33 1.74 -18.07
C SER A 165 12.50 2.44 -18.76
N ARG A 166 13.74 2.11 -18.37
CA ARG A 166 14.96 2.71 -18.96
C ARG A 166 15.32 2.09 -20.30
N ILE A 167 15.14 0.78 -20.45
CA ILE A 167 15.38 0.10 -21.73
C ILE A 167 14.41 0.61 -22.81
N LEU A 168 13.15 0.79 -22.45
CA LEU A 168 12.08 1.17 -23.38
C LEU A 168 11.87 2.69 -23.48
N HIS A 169 12.52 3.48 -22.63
CA HIS A 169 12.34 4.94 -22.53
C HIS A 169 10.89 5.34 -22.26
N VAL A 170 10.25 4.63 -21.34
CA VAL A 170 8.84 4.81 -20.96
C VAL A 170 8.78 5.25 -19.50
N PRO A 171 7.99 6.27 -19.14
CA PRO A 171 7.83 6.68 -17.75
C PRO A 171 7.20 5.56 -16.89
N VAL A 172 7.60 5.48 -15.64
CA VAL A 172 7.10 4.47 -14.69
C VAL A 172 6.54 5.09 -13.42
N VAL A 173 5.28 4.74 -13.15
CA VAL A 173 4.56 5.04 -11.91
C VAL A 173 4.62 3.82 -11.02
N VAL A 174 5.04 4.00 -9.77
CA VAL A 174 4.98 2.94 -8.76
C VAL A 174 3.88 3.27 -7.77
N SER A 175 3.06 2.30 -7.39
CA SER A 175 2.04 2.48 -6.35
C SER A 175 2.31 1.60 -5.15
N TYR A 176 2.44 2.19 -3.96
CA TYR A 176 2.81 1.49 -2.73
C TYR A 176 1.57 1.14 -1.90
N HIS A 177 1.21 -0.14 -1.86
CA HIS A 177 -0.06 -0.61 -1.28
C HIS A 177 0.06 -1.28 0.09
N THR A 178 1.20 -1.89 0.39
CA THR A 178 1.40 -2.65 1.62
C THR A 178 2.56 -2.09 2.40
N HIS A 179 2.30 -1.60 3.62
CA HIS A 179 3.33 -1.10 4.51
C HIS A 179 4.15 -2.27 5.08
N LEU A 180 5.33 -2.52 4.49
CA LEU A 180 6.15 -3.70 4.78
C LEU A 180 6.50 -3.85 6.27
N SER A 181 6.99 -2.79 6.93
CA SER A 181 7.38 -2.87 8.34
C SER A 181 6.21 -3.18 9.27
N VAL A 182 5.07 -2.49 9.12
CA VAL A 182 3.85 -2.74 9.90
C VAL A 182 3.31 -4.15 9.64
N TYR A 183 3.35 -4.59 8.38
CA TYR A 183 2.94 -5.95 8.02
C TYR A 183 3.85 -7.00 8.66
N ALA A 184 5.17 -6.83 8.57
CA ALA A 184 6.13 -7.74 9.18
C ALA A 184 6.01 -7.79 10.71
N GLU A 185 5.76 -6.65 11.35
CA GLU A 185 5.54 -6.58 12.80
C GLU A 185 4.34 -7.40 13.26
N ARG A 186 3.24 -7.35 12.49
CA ARG A 186 1.96 -7.98 12.84
C ARG A 186 1.85 -9.45 12.44
N TYR A 187 2.44 -9.85 11.30
CA TYR A 187 2.21 -11.18 10.73
C TYR A 187 3.43 -12.08 10.70
N VAL A 188 4.65 -11.56 10.86
CA VAL A 188 5.85 -12.40 10.82
C VAL A 188 6.34 -12.70 12.23
N THR A 189 6.27 -13.98 12.59
CA THR A 189 6.69 -14.52 13.89
C THR A 189 8.15 -15.00 13.92
N VAL A 190 8.83 -14.97 12.77
CA VAL A 190 10.23 -15.43 12.64
C VAL A 190 11.18 -14.42 13.32
N PRO A 191 12.02 -14.85 14.28
CA PRO A 191 13.02 -13.98 14.92
C PRO A 191 13.97 -13.34 13.88
N GLY A 192 14.28 -12.06 14.04
CA GLY A 192 15.18 -11.31 13.15
C GLY A 192 14.54 -10.78 11.86
N PHE A 193 13.43 -11.37 11.39
CA PHE A 193 12.77 -10.92 10.17
C PHE A 193 12.14 -9.53 10.31
N LYS A 194 11.63 -9.20 11.50
CA LYS A 194 11.07 -7.86 11.78
C LYS A 194 12.12 -6.77 11.61
N GLN A 195 13.31 -6.96 12.20
CA GLN A 195 14.43 -6.04 12.09
C GLN A 195 14.90 -5.91 10.64
N LEU A 196 14.95 -7.03 9.92
CA LEU A 196 15.30 -7.03 8.50
C LEU A 196 14.27 -6.27 7.67
N ALA A 197 12.96 -6.46 7.91
CA ALA A 197 11.90 -5.74 7.20
C ALA A 197 11.92 -4.24 7.48
N VAL A 198 12.20 -3.84 8.72
CA VAL A 198 12.39 -2.43 9.09
C VAL A 198 13.62 -1.85 8.41
N ALA A 199 14.76 -2.55 8.46
CA ALA A 199 15.99 -2.10 7.79
C ALA A 199 15.79 -1.99 6.27
N PHE A 200 15.16 -2.98 5.65
CA PHE A 200 14.82 -2.94 4.23
C PHE A 200 13.92 -1.74 3.91
N THR A 201 12.88 -1.51 4.71
CA THR A 201 11.94 -0.39 4.53
C THR A 201 12.65 0.96 4.66
N ASN A 202 13.56 1.13 5.62
CA ASN A 202 14.20 2.42 5.86
C ASN A 202 15.37 2.71 4.93
N TRP A 203 16.10 1.68 4.48
CA TRP A 203 17.37 1.88 3.76
C TRP A 203 17.30 1.47 2.29
N ILE A 204 16.60 0.39 1.95
CA ILE A 204 16.61 -0.16 0.59
C ILE A 204 15.41 0.33 -0.22
N LEU A 205 14.23 0.34 0.38
CA LEU A 205 12.99 0.73 -0.28
C LEU A 205 13.07 2.14 -0.89
N PRO A 206 13.60 3.19 -0.21
CA PRO A 206 13.71 4.52 -0.80
C PRO A 206 14.66 4.54 -2.00
N LEU A 207 15.75 3.78 -1.97
CA LEU A 207 16.70 3.68 -3.08
C LEU A 207 16.06 3.09 -4.33
N VAL A 208 15.18 2.09 -4.15
CA VAL A 208 14.44 1.46 -5.25
C VAL A 208 13.33 2.39 -5.75
N LEU A 209 12.44 2.84 -4.87
CA LEU A 209 11.26 3.61 -5.23
C LEU A 209 11.59 4.99 -5.82
N ASN A 210 12.69 5.62 -5.38
CA ASN A 210 13.14 6.91 -5.94
C ASN A 210 13.60 6.85 -7.39
N ARG A 211 13.68 5.66 -8.00
CA ARG A 211 13.95 5.52 -9.45
C ARG A 211 12.70 5.65 -10.32
N ALA A 212 11.51 5.63 -9.72
CA ALA A 212 10.26 5.87 -10.39
C ALA A 212 10.08 7.34 -10.76
N ASP A 213 9.37 7.63 -11.85
CA ASP A 213 9.02 8.99 -12.22
C ASP A 213 8.00 9.58 -11.23
N LEU A 214 7.08 8.73 -10.74
CA LEU A 214 6.09 9.08 -9.73
C LEU A 214 5.85 7.91 -8.75
N LEU A 215 5.78 8.22 -7.46
CA LEU A 215 5.35 7.28 -6.42
C LEU A 215 3.94 7.63 -5.94
N LEU A 216 3.06 6.64 -5.88
CA LEU A 216 1.68 6.78 -5.44
C LEU A 216 1.48 6.10 -4.08
N ALA A 217 1.16 6.88 -3.06
CA ALA A 217 0.75 6.40 -1.73
C ALA A 217 -0.78 6.25 -1.66
N THR A 218 -1.28 5.24 -0.94
CA THR A 218 -2.73 4.99 -0.84
C THR A 218 -3.46 5.86 0.18
N SER A 219 -2.74 6.66 0.96
CA SER A 219 -3.28 7.65 1.89
C SER A 219 -2.27 8.76 2.21
N PRO A 220 -2.73 9.92 2.73
CA PRO A 220 -1.84 10.99 3.18
C PRO A 220 -0.88 10.54 4.30
N GLN A 221 -1.33 9.68 5.21
CA GLN A 221 -0.47 9.14 6.27
C GLN A 221 0.68 8.32 5.68
N LEU A 222 0.39 7.48 4.67
CA LEU A 222 1.41 6.68 4.01
C LEU A 222 2.36 7.55 3.18
N GLN A 223 1.87 8.65 2.58
CA GLN A 223 2.72 9.63 1.90
C GLN A 223 3.73 10.26 2.88
N GLN A 224 3.27 10.71 4.05
CA GLN A 224 4.15 11.25 5.10
C GLN A 224 5.20 10.23 5.55
N GLN A 225 4.80 8.97 5.74
CA GLN A 225 5.72 7.89 6.11
C GLN A 225 6.77 7.62 5.02
N LEU A 226 6.36 7.59 3.75
CA LEU A 226 7.28 7.44 2.61
C LEU A 226 8.25 8.62 2.53
N HIS A 227 7.80 9.84 2.77
CA HIS A 227 8.69 11.00 2.87
C HIS A 227 9.67 10.90 4.04
N ALA A 228 9.21 10.44 5.20
CA ALA A 228 10.06 10.28 6.39
C ALA A 228 11.22 9.30 6.18
N ILE A 229 11.03 8.28 5.33
CA ILE A 229 12.11 7.35 4.93
C ILE A 229 12.92 7.83 3.71
N GLY A 230 12.63 9.02 3.17
CA GLY A 230 13.42 9.63 2.09
C GLY A 230 12.91 9.35 0.67
N CYS A 231 11.68 8.85 0.50
CA CYS A 231 11.04 8.80 -0.82
C CYS A 231 10.67 10.20 -1.32
N LYS A 232 10.84 10.41 -2.63
CA LYS A 232 10.62 11.68 -3.36
C LYS A 232 9.50 11.49 -4.37
N ARG A 233 8.89 12.60 -4.83
CA ARG A 233 7.80 12.62 -5.84
C ARG A 233 6.67 11.67 -5.44
N VAL A 234 6.19 11.83 -4.21
CA VAL A 234 5.15 10.98 -3.64
C VAL A 234 3.84 11.73 -3.68
N GLU A 235 2.86 11.18 -4.38
CA GLU A 235 1.50 11.72 -4.47
C GLU A 235 0.48 10.76 -3.86
N VAL A 236 -0.65 11.31 -3.40
CA VAL A 236 -1.72 10.48 -2.83
C VAL A 236 -2.63 9.97 -3.95
N TRP A 237 -2.62 8.66 -4.17
CA TRP A 237 -3.60 7.98 -5.00
C TRP A 237 -4.89 7.74 -4.23
N ARG A 238 -5.77 8.73 -4.33
CA ARG A 238 -7.08 8.78 -3.67
C ARG A 238 -7.89 7.51 -3.93
N LYS A 239 -8.66 7.09 -2.93
CA LYS A 239 -9.56 5.94 -3.05
C LYS A 239 -10.87 6.42 -3.67
N GLY A 240 -11.41 5.63 -4.60
CA GLY A 240 -12.78 5.79 -5.09
C GLY A 240 -13.68 4.71 -4.52
N ILE A 241 -14.97 4.97 -4.54
CA ILE A 241 -16.03 3.98 -4.30
C ILE A 241 -16.96 3.97 -5.51
N ASP A 242 -17.43 2.79 -5.89
CA ASP A 242 -18.41 2.67 -6.97
C ASP A 242 -19.76 3.19 -6.47
N THR A 243 -20.18 4.36 -6.93
CA THR A 243 -21.41 5.04 -6.47
C THR A 243 -22.68 4.43 -7.04
N ASP A 244 -22.59 3.60 -8.08
CA ASP A 244 -23.74 2.87 -8.62
C ASP A 244 -24.08 1.68 -7.70
N VAL A 245 -23.06 1.06 -7.12
CA VAL A 245 -23.19 -0.02 -6.13
C VAL A 245 -23.41 0.52 -4.72
N PHE A 246 -22.65 1.53 -4.31
CA PHE A 246 -22.71 2.14 -2.98
C PHE A 246 -23.38 3.51 -3.05
N SER A 247 -24.71 3.49 -3.10
CA SER A 247 -25.54 4.70 -3.17
C SER A 247 -26.40 4.88 -1.93
N PRO A 248 -26.54 6.12 -1.42
CA PRO A 248 -27.57 6.46 -0.44
C PRO A 248 -29.00 6.15 -0.93
N ALA A 249 -29.21 6.01 -2.24
CA ALA A 249 -30.51 5.64 -2.81
C ALA A 249 -30.99 4.25 -2.34
N TYR A 250 -30.09 3.35 -1.94
CA TYR A 250 -30.46 2.04 -1.37
C TYR A 250 -30.88 2.10 0.11
N ASN A 251 -30.90 3.29 0.73
CA ASN A 251 -31.40 3.51 2.09
C ASN A 251 -32.91 3.25 2.21
N VAL A 252 -33.64 3.26 1.08
CA VAL A 252 -35.11 3.36 1.05
C VAL A 252 -35.83 2.03 1.36
N SER A 253 -35.13 0.90 1.46
CA SER A 253 -35.75 -0.43 1.67
C SER A 253 -35.16 -1.24 2.84
N ASN A 254 -34.68 -0.57 3.89
CA ASN A 254 -33.94 -1.22 4.97
C ASN A 254 -34.75 -1.45 6.26
N LEU A 255 -36.05 -1.12 6.32
CA LEU A 255 -36.84 -1.28 7.56
C LEU A 255 -36.92 -2.76 7.99
N ALA A 256 -37.21 -3.67 7.07
CA ALA A 256 -37.25 -5.11 7.33
C ALA A 256 -35.86 -5.67 7.70
N THR A 257 -34.80 -5.23 7.03
CA THR A 257 -33.42 -5.65 7.35
C THR A 257 -32.96 -5.09 8.69
N ARG A 258 -33.31 -3.84 9.03
CA ARG A 258 -33.07 -3.28 10.36
C ARG A 258 -33.83 -4.07 11.41
N GLU A 259 -35.13 -4.31 11.22
CA GLU A 259 -35.97 -5.08 12.14
C GLU A 259 -35.37 -6.47 12.41
N MET A 260 -34.89 -7.16 11.38
CA MET A 260 -34.17 -8.42 11.51
C MET A 260 -32.87 -8.29 12.33
N LEU A 261 -32.03 -7.29 12.03
CA LEU A 261 -30.73 -7.11 12.69
C LEU A 261 -30.82 -6.55 14.11
N THR A 262 -31.93 -5.89 14.45
CA THR A 262 -32.19 -5.30 15.77
C THR A 262 -33.19 -6.12 16.60
N ALA A 263 -33.48 -7.37 16.22
CA ALA A 263 -34.41 -8.25 16.93
C ALA A 263 -35.79 -7.60 17.21
N GLY A 264 -36.37 -6.93 16.21
CA GLY A 264 -37.67 -6.28 16.31
C GLY A 264 -37.65 -4.81 16.77
N GLU A 265 -36.46 -4.24 17.07
CA GLU A 265 -36.34 -2.85 17.54
C GLU A 265 -35.65 -1.92 16.51
N PRO A 266 -36.23 -1.69 15.31
CA PRO A 266 -35.55 -1.04 14.17
C PRO A 266 -35.08 0.40 14.44
N HIS A 267 -35.65 1.04 15.45
CA HIS A 267 -35.32 2.41 15.87
C HIS A 267 -34.09 2.50 16.78
N ARG A 268 -33.61 1.38 17.34
CA ARG A 268 -32.41 1.40 18.20
C ARG A 268 -31.14 1.61 17.37
N PRO A 269 -30.11 2.23 17.96
CA PRO A 269 -28.79 2.27 17.36
C PRO A 269 -28.31 0.86 17.02
N LEU A 270 -27.89 0.65 15.77
CA LEU A 270 -27.32 -0.60 15.29
C LEU A 270 -25.83 -0.39 15.04
N LEU A 271 -24.98 -1.06 15.81
CA LEU A 271 -23.54 -1.11 15.56
C LEU A 271 -23.26 -2.28 14.61
N LEU A 272 -22.66 -1.99 13.45
CA LEU A 272 -22.36 -3.00 12.43
C LEU A 272 -20.87 -3.00 12.10
N TYR A 273 -20.27 -4.19 12.07
CA TYR A 273 -18.94 -4.41 11.54
C TYR A 273 -19.04 -5.23 10.25
N VAL A 274 -18.54 -4.68 9.15
CA VAL A 274 -18.41 -5.40 7.87
C VAL A 274 -16.95 -5.39 7.46
N GLY A 275 -16.29 -6.55 7.56
CA GLY A 275 -14.89 -6.68 7.20
C GLY A 275 -14.35 -8.08 7.49
N ARG A 276 -13.15 -8.35 6.98
CA ARG A 276 -12.44 -9.61 7.27
C ARG A 276 -12.04 -9.67 8.74
N LEU A 277 -11.99 -10.87 9.32
CA LEU A 277 -11.50 -11.10 10.67
C LEU A 277 -9.98 -11.24 10.67
N GLY A 278 -9.30 -10.11 10.52
CA GLY A 278 -7.84 -10.05 10.50
C GLY A 278 -7.30 -9.28 11.71
N ALA A 279 -6.13 -9.70 12.21
CA ALA A 279 -5.47 -9.05 13.35
C ALA A 279 -5.25 -7.54 13.13
N GLU A 280 -5.14 -7.11 11.86
CA GLU A 280 -4.99 -5.70 11.53
C GLU A 280 -6.22 -4.83 11.82
N LYS A 281 -7.38 -5.47 11.99
CA LYS A 281 -8.68 -4.81 12.18
C LYS A 281 -9.00 -4.50 13.63
N ASN A 282 -8.17 -4.95 14.59
CA ASN A 282 -8.33 -4.67 16.02
C ASN A 282 -9.76 -4.91 16.53
N ILE A 283 -10.41 -6.00 16.09
CA ILE A 283 -11.82 -6.29 16.39
C ILE A 283 -12.02 -6.46 17.91
N ASP A 284 -10.99 -6.88 18.63
CA ASP A 284 -11.02 -6.96 20.10
C ASP A 284 -11.34 -5.61 20.77
N MET A 285 -11.03 -4.48 20.12
CA MET A 285 -11.41 -3.15 20.63
C MET A 285 -12.93 -2.97 20.67
N ILE A 286 -13.68 -3.63 19.78
CA ILE A 286 -15.15 -3.56 19.74
C ILE A 286 -15.74 -4.21 21.00
N ARG A 287 -15.05 -5.18 21.61
CA ARG A 287 -15.50 -5.81 22.86
C ARG A 287 -15.71 -4.83 24.01
N HIS A 288 -15.03 -3.69 24.01
CA HIS A 288 -15.20 -2.68 25.06
C HIS A 288 -16.50 -1.86 24.93
N VAL A 289 -17.21 -1.98 23.81
CA VAL A 289 -18.43 -1.22 23.51
C VAL A 289 -19.64 -2.10 23.18
N LEU A 290 -19.51 -3.43 23.30
CA LEU A 290 -20.59 -4.41 23.24
C LEU A 290 -21.08 -4.73 24.65
#